data_AF-A0A1A8B9M1-F1
#
_entry.id   AF-A0A1A8B9M1-F1
#
_cell.length_a   1.000
_cell.length_b   1.000
_cell.length_c   1.000
_cell.angle_alpha   90.00
_cell.angle_beta   90.00
_cell.angle_gamma   90.00
#
_symmetry.space_group_name_H-M   'P 1'
#
loop_
_entity.id
_entity.type
_entity.pdbx_description
1 polymer ?
#
loop_
_entity_poly.entity_id
_entity_poly.type
_entity_poly.pdbx_seq_one_letter_code
_entity_poly.pdbx_strand_id
1 'polypeptide(L)'
;MPLSLGPAEPIGSHWDLQLRVLKLYPALQSYFRSQGKAPNLIIKFLENQVCEAWLWFTHITTNCHCSMTPSKRWRKRRAAVHAAQHLCDLQEKLLERKAALFMGLKVKSILATQERPQVEVFKQSVHTFYEGCISYLQEWSSSFTDMKCFSWTLLEDPPGWDVVESPLRCVSSKLPNIHINETELFDEVTSVKTYTSDKIGLWDRDIKPADERWAEIFTHFKHQNVPFKNVAVICQFAMCLPGTNASVERIFSLMNNTWTNERNRLGLETLKALLITRVNFDGCSEFHARLVDNHSLLKKIHSNMKYA
;
A
#
# COMPACT_ATOMS: atom_id res chain seq x y z
N MET A 1 19.55 22.42 0.07
CA MET A 1 18.20 22.96 -0.14
C MET A 1 17.29 21.83 -0.59
N PRO A 2 16.46 21.25 0.29
CA PRO A 2 15.47 20.27 -0.12
C PRO A 2 14.24 21.01 -0.67
N LEU A 3 13.91 20.72 -1.93
CA LEU A 3 12.66 21.14 -2.57
C LEU A 3 11.50 20.58 -1.74
N SER A 4 10.69 21.46 -1.17
CA SER A 4 9.44 21.08 -0.51
C SER A 4 8.49 20.53 -1.57
N LEU A 5 8.29 19.22 -1.58
CA LEU A 5 7.12 18.63 -2.23
C LEU A 5 5.90 19.10 -1.42
N GLY A 6 5.07 19.94 -2.05
CA GLY A 6 3.81 20.41 -1.50
C GLY A 6 2.84 19.26 -1.17
N PRO A 7 1.69 19.56 -0.55
CA PRO A 7 0.75 18.54 -0.11
C PRO A 7 0.33 17.68 -1.30
N ALA A 8 0.51 16.36 -1.17
CA ALA A 8 0.16 15.38 -2.20
C ALA A 8 -1.30 15.59 -2.64
N GLU A 9 -1.49 16.06 -3.87
CA GLU A 9 -2.80 16.12 -4.49
C GLU A 9 -3.44 14.72 -4.50
N PRO A 10 -4.78 14.64 -4.49
CA PRO A 10 -5.44 13.34 -4.58
C PRO A 10 -4.99 12.68 -5.88
N ILE A 11 -4.46 11.46 -5.80
CA ILE A 11 -4.12 10.58 -6.96
C ILE A 11 -5.27 10.52 -7.99
N GLY A 12 -6.49 10.86 -7.56
CA GLY A 12 -7.68 11.22 -8.34
C GLY A 12 -7.53 12.25 -9.48
N SER A 13 -6.63 13.24 -9.38
CA SER A 13 -6.57 14.38 -10.32
C SER A 13 -5.78 14.06 -11.59
N HIS A 14 -4.68 13.31 -11.47
CA HIS A 14 -3.72 13.13 -12.57
C HIS A 14 -4.19 12.18 -13.70
N TRP A 15 -4.93 11.11 -13.39
CA TRP A 15 -5.45 10.18 -14.42
C TRP A 15 -6.54 10.83 -15.27
N ASP A 16 -7.37 11.63 -14.61
CA ASP A 16 -8.49 12.32 -15.21
C ASP A 16 -7.95 13.36 -16.21
N LEU A 17 -6.85 14.00 -15.85
CA LEU A 17 -6.12 14.92 -16.71
C LEU A 17 -5.49 14.22 -17.94
N GLN A 18 -4.83 13.07 -17.79
CA GLN A 18 -4.24 12.35 -18.93
C GLN A 18 -5.32 11.89 -19.93
N LEU A 19 -6.42 11.32 -19.43
CA LEU A 19 -7.52 10.88 -20.27
C LEU A 19 -8.24 12.07 -20.94
N ARG A 20 -8.36 13.21 -20.25
CA ARG A 20 -8.88 14.45 -20.84
C ARG A 20 -7.97 14.98 -21.95
N VAL A 21 -6.65 14.96 -21.75
CA VAL A 21 -5.68 15.35 -22.79
C VAL A 21 -5.82 14.45 -24.02
N LEU A 22 -5.93 13.13 -23.84
CA LEU A 22 -6.16 12.19 -24.94
C LEU A 22 -7.49 12.42 -25.68
N LYS A 23 -8.58 12.68 -24.95
CA LYS A 23 -9.89 12.99 -25.55
C LYS A 23 -9.91 14.31 -26.31
N LEU A 24 -9.19 15.31 -25.79
CA LEU A 24 -9.10 16.64 -26.38
C LEU A 24 -7.94 16.77 -27.38
N TYR A 25 -7.20 15.69 -27.67
CA TYR A 25 -5.99 15.73 -28.49
C TYR A 25 -6.21 16.41 -29.85
N PRO A 26 -7.28 16.09 -30.62
CA PRO A 26 -7.55 16.79 -31.88
C PRO A 26 -7.91 18.27 -31.68
N ALA A 27 -8.66 18.59 -30.63
CA ALA A 27 -9.05 19.96 -30.30
C ALA A 27 -7.85 20.81 -29.87
N LEU A 28 -6.90 20.23 -29.12
CA LEU A 28 -5.65 20.86 -28.73
C LEU A 28 -4.79 21.15 -29.97
N GLN A 29 -4.70 20.20 -30.91
CA GLN A 29 -3.98 20.40 -32.17
C GLN A 29 -4.57 21.57 -32.97
N SER A 30 -5.90 21.62 -33.12
CA SER A 30 -6.59 22.74 -33.79
C SER A 30 -6.40 24.07 -33.07
N TYR A 31 -6.48 24.07 -31.73
CA TYR A 31 -6.28 25.27 -30.93
C TYR A 31 -4.88 25.85 -31.09
N PHE A 32 -3.82 25.05 -30.91
CA PHE A 32 -2.45 25.55 -31.01
C PHE A 32 -2.06 25.97 -32.44
N ARG A 33 -2.68 25.38 -33.47
CA ARG A 33 -2.54 25.85 -34.86
C ARG A 33 -3.21 27.20 -35.10
N SER A 34 -4.31 27.51 -34.40
CA SER A 34 -5.00 28.80 -34.54
C SER A 34 -4.28 29.96 -33.83
N GLN A 35 -3.34 29.66 -32.93
CA GLN A 35 -2.61 30.66 -32.14
C GLN A 35 -1.36 31.14 -32.89
N GLY A 36 -1.29 32.45 -33.18
CA GLY A 36 -0.15 33.04 -33.89
C GLY A 36 1.19 33.06 -33.14
N LYS A 37 1.22 32.70 -31.86
CA LYS A 37 2.44 32.64 -31.01
C LYS A 37 2.55 31.32 -30.21
N ALA A 38 2.03 30.21 -30.73
CA ALA A 38 2.18 28.93 -30.05
C ALA A 38 3.65 28.45 -30.05
N PRO A 39 4.18 27.89 -28.93
CA PRO A 39 5.54 27.37 -28.91
C PRO A 39 5.72 26.24 -29.93
N ASN A 40 6.72 26.37 -30.80
CA ASN A 40 7.03 25.40 -31.86
C ASN A 40 7.22 23.96 -31.36
N LEU A 41 7.72 23.80 -30.13
CA LEU A 41 7.90 22.49 -29.51
C LEU A 41 6.55 21.78 -29.26
N ILE A 42 5.54 22.51 -28.81
CA ILE A 42 4.21 21.96 -28.52
C ILE A 42 3.50 21.57 -29.82
N ILE A 43 3.62 22.41 -30.85
CA ILE A 43 3.06 22.12 -32.18
C ILE A 43 3.70 20.83 -32.73
N LYS A 44 5.03 20.74 -32.74
CA LYS A 44 5.75 19.52 -33.19
C LYS A 44 5.36 18.27 -32.41
N PHE A 45 5.14 18.40 -31.10
CA PHE A 45 4.69 17.29 -30.26
C PHE A 45 3.27 16.83 -30.65
N LEU A 46 2.32 17.76 -30.77
CA LEU A 46 0.92 17.44 -31.09
C LEU A 46 0.75 16.90 -32.52
N GLU A 47 1.60 17.30 -33.45
CA GLU A 47 1.58 16.83 -34.84
C GLU A 47 2.23 15.45 -35.03
N ASN A 48 3.04 15.01 -34.07
CA ASN A 48 3.70 13.72 -34.13
C ASN A 48 2.78 12.60 -33.63
N GLN A 49 2.33 11.74 -34.54
CA GLN A 49 1.47 10.59 -34.20
C GLN A 49 2.14 9.62 -33.21
N VAL A 50 3.47 9.52 -33.21
CA VAL A 50 4.20 8.70 -32.23
C VAL A 50 4.14 9.30 -30.82
N CYS A 51 4.02 10.63 -30.69
CA CYS A 51 3.78 11.27 -29.40
C CYS A 51 2.37 10.94 -28.86
N GLU A 52 1.36 10.90 -29.73
CA GLU A 52 0.02 10.43 -29.37
C GLU A 52 0.05 8.95 -28.92
N ALA A 53 0.79 8.11 -29.64
CA ALA A 53 0.99 6.70 -29.28
C ALA A 53 1.64 6.55 -27.88
N TRP A 54 2.60 7.40 -27.52
CA TRP A 54 3.20 7.42 -26.18
C TRP A 54 2.21 7.86 -25.09
N LEU A 55 1.35 8.84 -25.35
CA LEU A 55 0.31 9.24 -24.39
C LEU A 55 -0.70 8.12 -24.16
N TRP A 56 -1.10 7.40 -25.21
CA TRP A 56 -1.95 6.22 -25.07
C TRP A 56 -1.27 5.10 -24.29
N PHE A 57 0.00 4.83 -24.60
CA PHE A 57 0.78 3.81 -23.89
C PHE A 57 0.93 4.14 -22.41
N THR A 58 1.33 5.37 -22.07
CA THR A 58 1.46 5.83 -20.68
C THR A 58 0.13 5.81 -19.93
N HIS A 59 -0.98 6.13 -20.59
CA HIS A 59 -2.30 5.98 -19.99
C HIS A 59 -2.65 4.51 -19.68
N ILE A 60 -2.37 3.58 -20.58
CA ILE A 60 -2.64 2.14 -20.39
C ILE A 60 -1.78 1.56 -19.25
N THR A 61 -0.51 1.97 -19.16
CA THR A 61 0.39 1.50 -18.11
C THR A 61 0.05 2.12 -16.75
N THR A 62 -0.23 3.42 -16.67
CA THR A 62 -0.65 4.08 -15.42
C THR A 62 -2.00 3.55 -14.91
N ASN A 63 -2.96 3.25 -15.80
CA ASN A 63 -4.22 2.65 -15.40
C ASN A 63 -4.03 1.27 -14.75
N CYS A 64 -3.06 0.47 -15.22
CA CYS A 64 -2.71 -0.79 -14.58
C CYS A 64 -2.19 -0.62 -13.15
N HIS A 65 -1.37 0.41 -12.91
CA HIS A 65 -0.87 0.69 -11.56
C HIS A 65 -2.00 1.18 -10.65
N CYS A 66 -2.92 1.99 -11.18
CA CYS A 66 -4.01 2.58 -10.42
C CYS A 66 -5.14 1.60 -10.12
N SER A 67 -5.49 0.71 -11.04
CA SER A 67 -6.52 -0.33 -10.81
C SER A 67 -6.14 -1.31 -9.71
N MET A 68 -4.85 -1.39 -9.38
CA MET A 68 -4.31 -2.18 -8.27
C MET A 68 -4.25 -1.41 -6.96
N THR A 69 -4.58 -0.10 -6.94
CA THR A 69 -4.67 0.67 -5.71
C THR A 69 -6.05 0.50 -5.05
N PRO A 70 -6.13 -0.03 -3.81
CA PRO A 70 -7.41 -0.18 -3.12
C PRO A 70 -8.07 1.15 -2.78
N SER A 71 -9.39 1.12 -2.63
CA SER A 71 -10.20 2.29 -2.29
C SER A 71 -9.71 2.97 -0.99
N LYS A 72 -10.04 4.26 -0.80
CA LYS A 72 -9.58 5.06 0.36
C LYS A 72 -9.89 4.39 1.71
N ARG A 73 -10.95 3.58 1.80
CA ARG A 73 -11.37 2.83 2.98
C ARG A 73 -10.33 1.80 3.43
N TRP A 74 -9.70 1.12 2.47
CA TRP A 74 -8.70 0.07 2.70
C TRP A 74 -7.33 0.61 3.12
N ARG A 75 -7.00 1.85 2.75
CA ARG A 75 -5.67 2.43 3.04
C ARG A 75 -5.31 2.51 4.53
N LYS A 76 -6.30 2.55 5.44
CA LYS A 76 -6.06 2.69 6.88
C LYS A 76 -5.83 1.36 7.63
N ARG A 77 -6.21 0.20 7.06
CA ARG A 77 -6.16 -1.11 7.76
C ARG A 77 -5.26 -2.14 7.07
N ARG A 78 -4.37 -1.71 6.19
CA ARG A 78 -3.44 -2.63 5.52
C ARG A 78 -2.20 -2.89 6.37
N ALA A 79 -1.90 -4.16 6.54
CA ALA A 79 -0.62 -4.64 7.03
C ALA A 79 0.44 -4.65 5.92
N ALA A 80 1.72 -4.78 6.29
CA ALA A 80 2.85 -4.89 5.36
C ALA A 80 2.69 -6.05 4.37
N VAL A 81 2.05 -7.14 4.78
CA VAL A 81 1.72 -8.29 3.91
C VAL A 81 0.86 -7.88 2.71
N HIS A 82 -0.11 -6.99 2.91
CA HIS A 82 -0.94 -6.50 1.79
C HIS A 82 -0.09 -5.72 0.79
N ALA A 83 0.85 -4.90 1.28
CA ALA A 83 1.76 -4.15 0.40
C ALA A 83 2.69 -5.09 -0.37
N ALA A 84 3.22 -6.13 0.30
CA ALA A 84 4.05 -7.15 -0.32
C ALA A 84 3.30 -7.91 -1.43
N GLN A 85 2.05 -8.33 -1.18
CA GLN A 85 1.21 -9.00 -2.17
C GLN A 85 0.95 -8.11 -3.38
N HIS A 86 0.53 -6.86 -3.15
CA HIS A 86 0.30 -5.89 -4.24
C HIS A 86 1.54 -5.65 -5.11
N LEU A 87 2.73 -5.58 -4.50
CA LEU A 87 3.99 -5.41 -5.24
C LEU A 87 4.29 -6.65 -6.10
N CYS A 88 4.06 -7.85 -5.56
CA CYS A 88 4.24 -9.10 -6.30
C CYS A 88 3.28 -9.18 -7.50
N ASP A 89 1.99 -8.94 -7.29
CA ASP A 89 1.00 -8.99 -8.37
C ASP A 89 1.31 -7.98 -9.48
N LEU A 90 1.78 -6.78 -9.10
CA LEU A 90 2.14 -5.73 -10.06
C LEU A 90 3.37 -6.15 -10.87
N GLN A 91 4.37 -6.72 -10.21
CA GLN A 91 5.58 -7.21 -10.86
C GLN A 91 5.26 -8.33 -11.85
N GLU A 92 4.42 -9.30 -11.48
CA GLU A 92 3.98 -10.39 -12.34
C GLU A 92 3.24 -9.86 -13.58
N LYS A 93 2.29 -8.94 -13.40
CA LYS A 93 1.59 -8.29 -14.53
C LYS A 93 2.54 -7.53 -15.45
N LEU A 94 3.56 -6.85 -14.91
CA LEU A 94 4.53 -6.13 -15.74
C LEU A 94 5.46 -7.08 -16.49
N LEU A 95 5.84 -8.21 -15.88
CA LEU A 95 6.61 -9.27 -16.55
C LEU A 95 5.83 -9.87 -17.73
N GLU A 96 4.56 -10.20 -17.54
CA GLU A 96 3.69 -10.70 -18.62
C GLU A 96 3.52 -9.66 -19.73
N ARG A 97 3.29 -8.39 -19.37
CA ARG A 97 3.16 -7.30 -20.34
C ARG A 97 4.46 -7.04 -21.11
N LYS A 98 5.62 -7.19 -20.46
CA LYS A 98 6.93 -7.13 -21.12
C LYS A 98 7.08 -8.27 -22.12
N ALA A 99 6.80 -9.51 -21.68
CA ALA A 99 6.91 -10.70 -22.51
C ALA A 99 5.99 -10.65 -23.74
N ALA A 100 4.77 -10.14 -23.59
CA ALA A 100 3.81 -9.96 -24.67
C ALA A 100 4.00 -8.66 -25.48
N LEU A 101 4.95 -7.81 -25.09
CA LEU A 101 5.13 -6.45 -25.61
C LEU A 101 3.81 -5.67 -25.71
N PHE A 102 3.05 -5.66 -24.61
CA PHE A 102 1.69 -5.15 -24.57
C PHE A 102 1.67 -3.61 -24.69
N MET A 103 0.92 -3.08 -25.67
CA MET A 103 0.79 -1.64 -25.94
C MET A 103 -0.66 -1.17 -26.13
N GLY A 104 -1.63 -2.09 -26.19
CA GLY A 104 -3.04 -1.80 -26.50
C GLY A 104 -3.33 -1.57 -27.99
N LEU A 105 -4.61 -1.72 -28.36
CA LEU A 105 -5.04 -1.66 -29.77
C LEU A 105 -4.90 -0.26 -30.39
N LYS A 106 -5.18 0.80 -29.61
CA LYS A 106 -5.09 2.17 -30.11
C LYS A 106 -3.65 2.54 -30.50
N VAL A 107 -2.67 2.17 -29.66
CA VAL A 107 -1.24 2.35 -29.98
C VAL A 107 -0.86 1.55 -31.23
N LYS A 108 -1.27 0.28 -31.33
CA LYS A 108 -1.02 -0.55 -32.52
C LYS A 108 -1.61 0.06 -33.79
N SER A 109 -2.82 0.65 -33.72
CA SER A 109 -3.46 1.31 -34.87
C SER A 109 -2.70 2.54 -35.35
N ILE A 110 -2.11 3.30 -34.43
CA ILE A 110 -1.28 4.47 -34.75
C ILE A 110 0.06 4.01 -35.34
N LEU A 111 0.68 2.98 -34.78
CA LEU A 111 1.96 2.45 -35.29
C LEU A 111 1.83 1.81 -36.69
N ALA A 112 0.64 1.32 -37.06
CA ALA A 112 0.39 0.75 -38.38
C ALA A 112 0.52 1.78 -39.53
N THR A 113 0.41 3.08 -39.23
CA THR A 113 0.58 4.17 -40.21
C THR A 113 2.02 4.68 -40.30
N GLN A 114 2.94 4.19 -39.45
CA GLN A 114 4.32 4.67 -39.35
C GLN A 114 5.31 3.79 -40.12
N GLU A 115 6.49 4.34 -40.43
CA GLU A 115 7.56 3.58 -41.08
C GLU A 115 8.15 2.49 -40.16
N ARG A 116 8.56 1.37 -40.76
CA ARG A 116 9.12 0.22 -40.00
C ARG A 116 10.23 0.60 -39.02
N PRO A 117 11.23 1.43 -39.37
CA PRO A 117 12.31 1.79 -38.42
C PRO A 117 11.77 2.51 -37.18
N GLN A 118 10.80 3.41 -37.35
CA GLN A 118 10.20 4.16 -36.26
C GLN A 118 9.37 3.26 -35.33
N VAL A 119 8.66 2.27 -35.91
CA VAL A 119 7.91 1.26 -35.15
C VAL A 119 8.85 0.40 -34.32
N GLU A 120 9.98 -0.05 -34.87
CA GLU A 120 10.94 -0.88 -34.12
C GLU A 120 11.63 -0.09 -32.99
N VAL A 121 11.97 1.19 -33.22
CA VAL A 121 12.48 2.08 -32.16
C VAL A 121 11.44 2.23 -31.04
N PHE A 122 10.16 2.38 -31.37
CA PHE A 122 9.08 2.48 -30.37
C PHE A 122 8.95 1.18 -29.56
N LYS A 123 8.94 0.02 -30.22
CA LYS A 123 8.88 -1.29 -29.56
C LYS A 123 10.05 -1.51 -28.60
N GLN A 124 11.27 -1.16 -29.03
CA GLN A 124 12.46 -1.24 -28.18
C GLN A 124 12.32 -0.33 -26.95
N SER A 125 11.81 0.89 -27.15
CA SER A 125 11.58 1.83 -26.06
C SER A 125 10.52 1.33 -25.06
N VAL A 126 9.46 0.66 -25.54
CA VAL A 126 8.45 0.01 -24.70
C VAL A 126 9.05 -1.14 -23.90
N HIS A 127 9.91 -1.95 -24.51
CA HIS A 127 10.63 -3.02 -23.81
C HIS A 127 11.50 -2.45 -22.68
N THR A 128 12.31 -1.43 -22.98
CA THR A 128 13.15 -0.72 -21.99
C THR A 128 12.32 -0.06 -20.91
N PHE A 129 11.14 0.50 -21.23
CA PHE A 129 10.22 1.05 -20.24
C PHE A 129 9.77 -0.01 -19.23
N TYR A 130 9.30 -1.17 -19.70
CA TYR A 130 8.87 -2.25 -18.81
C TYR A 130 10.04 -2.78 -17.97
N GLU A 131 11.21 -2.92 -18.58
CA GLU A 131 12.44 -3.31 -17.88
C GLU A 131 12.78 -2.33 -16.76
N GLY A 132 12.77 -1.02 -17.03
CA GLY A 132 12.97 0.00 -16.00
C GLY A 132 11.94 -0.06 -14.88
N CYS A 133 10.67 -0.28 -15.20
CA CYS A 133 9.61 -0.42 -14.19
C CYS A 133 9.85 -1.65 -13.29
N ILE A 134 10.21 -2.79 -13.88
CA ILE A 134 10.46 -4.04 -13.15
C ILE A 134 11.70 -3.90 -12.26
N SER A 135 12.81 -3.37 -12.81
CA SER A 135 14.04 -3.14 -12.05
C SER A 135 13.81 -2.19 -10.88
N TYR A 136 13.05 -1.11 -11.10
CA TYR A 136 12.65 -0.20 -10.04
C TYR A 136 11.85 -0.95 -8.97
N LEU A 137 10.78 -1.66 -9.34
CA LEU A 137 9.98 -2.39 -8.35
C LEU A 137 10.80 -3.43 -7.58
N GLN A 138 11.74 -4.13 -8.21
CA GLN A 138 12.63 -5.10 -7.55
C GLN A 138 13.52 -4.44 -6.49
N GLU A 139 14.11 -3.29 -6.81
CA GLU A 139 14.94 -2.54 -5.86
C GLU A 139 14.14 -2.11 -4.63
N TRP A 140 12.94 -1.57 -4.85
CA TRP A 140 12.07 -1.03 -3.78
C TRP A 140 11.25 -2.08 -3.03
N SER A 141 11.07 -3.29 -3.59
CA SER A 141 10.34 -4.41 -2.95
C SER A 141 11.22 -5.30 -2.09
N SER A 142 12.55 -5.15 -2.16
CA SER A 142 13.52 -5.94 -1.38
C SER A 142 13.18 -6.02 0.12
N SER A 143 12.70 -4.91 0.70
CA SER A 143 12.30 -4.81 2.11
C SER A 143 11.02 -5.58 2.48
N PHE A 144 10.20 -5.95 1.48
CA PHE A 144 8.96 -6.68 1.64
C PHE A 144 9.08 -8.18 1.30
N THR A 145 10.26 -8.63 0.88
CA THR A 145 10.49 -10.04 0.49
C THR A 145 10.13 -11.01 1.62
N ASP A 146 10.55 -10.70 2.85
CA ASP A 146 10.23 -11.47 4.05
C ASP A 146 8.72 -11.49 4.36
N MET A 147 7.97 -10.48 3.92
CA MET A 147 6.52 -10.38 4.15
C MET A 147 5.70 -11.20 3.15
N LYS A 148 6.27 -11.56 2.00
CA LYS A 148 5.58 -12.31 0.95
C LYS A 148 5.08 -13.67 1.45
N CYS A 149 5.87 -14.35 2.28
CA CYS A 149 5.50 -15.68 2.76
C CYS A 149 4.24 -15.66 3.64
N PHE A 150 3.89 -14.51 4.24
CA PHE A 150 2.70 -14.36 5.07
C PHE A 150 1.41 -14.09 4.26
N SER A 151 1.43 -14.16 2.92
CA SER A 151 0.26 -13.88 2.07
C SER A 151 -0.98 -14.71 2.45
N TRP A 152 -0.80 -15.94 2.93
CA TRP A 152 -1.91 -16.79 3.40
C TRP A 152 -2.70 -16.18 4.56
N THR A 153 -2.10 -15.26 5.35
CA THR A 153 -2.77 -14.54 6.43
C THR A 153 -3.81 -13.53 5.93
N LEU A 154 -3.84 -13.24 4.61
CA LEU A 154 -4.89 -12.44 3.99
C LEU A 154 -6.21 -13.20 3.86
N LEU A 155 -6.17 -14.55 3.94
CA LEU A 155 -7.33 -15.44 3.82
C LEU A 155 -8.11 -15.20 2.52
N GLU A 156 -7.38 -15.07 1.41
CA GLU A 156 -7.94 -15.06 0.04
C GLU A 156 -8.39 -16.46 -0.39
N ASP A 157 -7.63 -17.47 0.02
CA ASP A 157 -7.92 -18.90 -0.18
C ASP A 157 -7.78 -19.65 1.16
N PRO A 158 -8.43 -20.83 1.32
CA PRO A 158 -8.23 -21.67 2.50
C PRO A 158 -6.76 -22.09 2.63
N PRO A 159 -6.08 -21.79 3.76
CA PRO A 159 -4.65 -22.04 3.87
C PRO A 159 -4.32 -23.54 3.92
N GLY A 160 -3.37 -23.97 3.09
CA GLY A 160 -2.71 -25.27 3.20
C GLY A 160 -1.56 -25.25 4.20
N TRP A 161 -1.03 -26.42 4.55
CA TRP A 161 0.16 -26.50 5.39
C TRP A 161 1.42 -26.01 4.67
N ASP A 162 1.52 -26.27 3.38
CA ASP A 162 2.64 -25.91 2.50
C ASP A 162 2.96 -24.40 2.51
N VAL A 163 1.94 -23.55 2.66
CA VAL A 163 2.12 -22.09 2.73
C VAL A 163 2.51 -21.58 4.12
N VAL A 164 2.42 -22.40 5.18
CA VAL A 164 2.67 -22.00 6.58
C VAL A 164 4.12 -22.28 7.01
N GLU A 165 4.79 -23.24 6.40
CA GLU A 165 6.18 -23.62 6.76
C GLU A 165 7.18 -22.46 6.62
N SER A 166 7.07 -21.69 5.54
CA SER A 166 7.97 -20.56 5.28
C SER A 166 7.78 -19.41 6.29
N PRO A 167 6.55 -18.97 6.59
CA PRO A 167 6.24 -18.06 7.71
C PRO A 167 6.72 -18.54 9.06
N LEU A 168 6.52 -19.83 9.39
CA LEU A 168 6.97 -20.40 10.65
C LEU A 168 8.50 -20.23 10.80
N ARG A 169 9.27 -20.55 9.76
CA ARG A 169 10.72 -20.35 9.74
C ARG A 169 11.10 -18.89 9.93
N CYS A 170 10.38 -17.98 9.27
CA CYS A 170 10.60 -16.53 9.39
C CYS A 170 10.38 -16.06 10.84
N VAL A 171 9.22 -16.40 11.44
CA VAL A 171 8.87 -16.00 12.81
C VAL A 171 9.87 -16.56 13.81
N SER A 172 10.22 -17.84 13.72
CA SER A 172 11.20 -18.47 14.61
C SER A 172 12.58 -17.80 14.53
N SER A 173 12.98 -17.31 13.35
CA SER A 173 14.24 -16.59 13.18
C SER A 173 14.23 -15.18 13.78
N LYS A 174 13.11 -14.45 13.67
CA LYS A 174 12.99 -13.06 14.13
C LYS A 174 12.60 -12.96 15.61
N LEU A 175 11.92 -13.99 16.14
CA LEU A 175 11.40 -14.05 17.51
C LEU A 175 11.89 -15.32 18.24
N PRO A 176 13.20 -15.43 18.56
CA PRO A 176 13.78 -16.65 19.14
C PRO A 176 13.23 -17.00 20.53
N ASN A 177 12.63 -16.03 21.22
CA ASN A 177 12.06 -16.21 22.56
C ASN A 177 10.62 -16.74 22.54
N ILE A 178 9.99 -16.86 21.36
CA ILE A 178 8.63 -17.38 21.23
C ILE A 178 8.71 -18.80 20.69
N HIS A 179 8.26 -19.76 21.50
CA HIS A 179 8.15 -21.14 21.08
C HIS A 179 6.79 -21.39 20.42
N ILE A 180 6.81 -21.83 19.16
CA ILE A 180 5.65 -22.27 18.40
C ILE A 180 5.73 -23.79 18.29
N ASN A 181 4.70 -24.50 18.75
CA ASN A 181 4.62 -25.95 18.62
C ASN A 181 4.10 -26.28 17.20
N GLU A 182 4.94 -26.92 16.38
CA GLU A 182 4.63 -27.23 14.98
C GLU A 182 3.47 -28.23 14.84
N THR A 183 3.40 -29.24 15.72
CA THR A 183 2.33 -30.23 15.71
C THR A 183 0.98 -29.59 16.04
N GLU A 184 0.93 -28.79 17.11
CA GLU A 184 -0.29 -28.04 17.43
C GLU A 184 -0.65 -27.04 16.34
N LEU A 185 0.34 -26.35 15.77
CA LEU A 185 0.11 -25.40 14.66
C LEU A 185 -0.54 -26.09 13.46
N PHE A 186 -0.12 -27.32 13.12
CA PHE A 186 -0.73 -28.09 12.04
C PHE A 186 -2.24 -28.33 12.27
N ASP A 187 -2.61 -28.74 13.47
CA ASP A 187 -4.00 -28.97 13.85
C ASP A 187 -4.82 -27.65 13.86
N GLU A 188 -4.21 -26.57 14.35
CA GLU A 188 -4.79 -25.23 14.34
C GLU A 188 -5.03 -24.73 12.90
N VAL A 189 -4.06 -24.89 12.00
CA VAL A 189 -4.18 -24.50 10.58
C VAL A 189 -5.25 -25.35 9.87
N THR A 190 -5.34 -26.64 10.18
CA THR A 190 -6.38 -27.52 9.64
C THR A 190 -7.77 -27.05 10.07
N SER A 191 -7.90 -26.60 11.32
CA SER A 191 -9.14 -26.01 11.84
C SER A 191 -9.47 -24.69 11.12
N VAL A 192 -8.47 -23.82 10.90
CA VAL A 192 -8.64 -22.58 10.12
C VAL A 192 -9.11 -22.90 8.71
N LYS A 193 -8.43 -23.81 8.00
CA LYS A 193 -8.78 -24.24 6.64
C LYS A 193 -10.24 -24.67 6.55
N THR A 194 -10.67 -25.53 7.48
CA THR A 194 -12.04 -26.03 7.56
C THR A 194 -13.04 -24.87 7.73
N TYR A 195 -12.77 -23.95 8.64
CA TYR A 195 -13.64 -22.79 8.87
C TYR A 195 -13.70 -21.84 7.67
N THR A 196 -12.57 -21.63 7.00
CA THR A 196 -12.46 -20.65 5.89
C THR A 196 -13.11 -21.13 4.60
N SER A 197 -13.18 -22.44 4.37
CA SER A 197 -13.73 -23.05 3.14
C SER A 197 -15.13 -22.53 2.78
N ASP A 198 -16.00 -22.34 3.76
CA ASP A 198 -17.38 -21.89 3.55
C ASP A 198 -17.58 -20.37 3.75
N LYS A 199 -16.54 -19.66 4.20
CA LYS A 199 -16.63 -18.27 4.68
C LYS A 199 -16.05 -17.24 3.74
N ILE A 200 -15.04 -17.61 2.95
CA ILE A 200 -14.32 -16.67 2.06
C ILE A 200 -15.28 -15.95 1.12
N GLY A 201 -16.18 -16.68 0.45
CA GLY A 201 -17.16 -16.06 -0.45
C GLY A 201 -18.11 -15.07 0.24
N LEU A 202 -18.44 -15.28 1.51
CA LEU A 202 -19.24 -14.33 2.30
C LEU A 202 -18.42 -13.08 2.64
N TRP A 203 -17.18 -13.26 3.08
CA TRP A 203 -16.28 -12.16 3.43
C TRP A 203 -15.92 -11.29 2.24
N ASP A 204 -15.77 -11.86 1.05
CA ASP A 204 -15.48 -11.11 -0.17
C ASP A 204 -16.68 -10.27 -0.60
N ARG A 205 -17.90 -10.83 -0.53
CA ARG A 205 -19.14 -10.07 -0.77
C ARG A 205 -19.28 -8.91 0.21
N ASP A 206 -18.97 -9.14 1.48
CA ASP A 206 -19.12 -8.15 2.54
C ASP A 206 -17.90 -7.21 2.65
N ILE A 207 -16.88 -7.40 1.79
CA ILE A 207 -15.68 -6.54 1.71
C ILE A 207 -14.96 -6.53 3.08
N LYS A 208 -14.91 -7.69 3.74
CA LYS A 208 -14.40 -7.83 5.11
C LYS A 208 -12.87 -7.87 5.12
N PRO A 209 -12.18 -7.00 5.87
CA PRO A 209 -10.71 -6.97 5.90
C PRO A 209 -10.12 -8.13 6.69
N ALA A 210 -8.87 -8.49 6.40
CA ALA A 210 -8.20 -9.67 6.97
C ALA A 210 -8.16 -9.66 8.50
N ASP A 211 -7.92 -8.51 9.12
CA ASP A 211 -7.90 -8.36 10.59
C ASP A 211 -9.27 -8.69 11.22
N GLU A 212 -10.38 -8.30 10.58
CA GLU A 212 -11.72 -8.71 11.02
C GLU A 212 -12.05 -10.17 10.72
N ARG A 213 -11.53 -10.75 9.63
CA ARG A 213 -11.68 -12.19 9.34
C ARG A 213 -11.04 -13.01 10.46
N TRP A 214 -9.81 -12.67 10.83
CA TRP A 214 -9.11 -13.33 11.94
C TRP A 214 -9.77 -13.09 13.30
N ALA A 215 -10.27 -11.88 13.56
CA ALA A 215 -11.04 -11.61 14.78
C ALA A 215 -12.30 -12.49 14.87
N GLU A 216 -13.02 -12.71 13.75
CA GLU A 216 -14.16 -13.63 13.69
C GLU A 216 -13.71 -15.08 13.99
N ILE A 217 -12.65 -15.57 13.34
CA ILE A 217 -12.10 -16.91 13.55
C ILE A 217 -11.73 -17.12 15.02
N PHE A 218 -10.92 -16.24 15.60
CA PHE A 218 -10.45 -16.40 16.99
C PHE A 218 -11.59 -16.27 18.00
N THR A 219 -12.59 -15.43 17.72
CA THR A 219 -13.79 -15.37 18.55
C THR A 219 -14.55 -16.69 18.50
N HIS A 220 -14.75 -17.24 17.30
CA HIS A 220 -15.41 -18.54 17.13
C HIS A 220 -14.64 -19.68 17.81
N PHE A 221 -13.32 -19.77 17.60
CA PHE A 221 -12.47 -20.80 18.21
C PHE A 221 -12.45 -20.69 19.73
N LYS A 222 -12.41 -19.47 20.28
CA LYS A 222 -12.56 -19.26 21.72
C LYS A 222 -13.90 -19.76 22.26
N HIS A 223 -15.01 -19.53 21.54
CA HIS A 223 -16.33 -20.02 21.95
C HIS A 223 -16.48 -21.55 21.85
N GLN A 224 -15.86 -22.16 20.84
CA GLN A 224 -15.90 -23.62 20.62
C GLN A 224 -14.77 -24.38 21.34
N ASN A 225 -13.95 -23.67 22.12
CA ASN A 225 -12.78 -24.22 22.81
C ASN A 225 -11.79 -24.94 21.87
N VAL A 226 -11.65 -24.43 20.64
CA VAL A 226 -10.67 -24.87 19.65
C VAL A 226 -9.35 -24.14 19.92
N PRO A 227 -8.19 -24.83 19.99
CA PRO A 227 -6.88 -24.18 20.13
C PRO A 227 -6.56 -23.25 18.95
N PHE A 228 -5.84 -22.16 19.22
CA PHE A 228 -5.43 -21.19 18.18
C PHE A 228 -4.19 -20.39 18.57
N LYS A 229 -3.43 -20.87 19.55
CA LYS A 229 -2.35 -20.10 20.18
C LYS A 229 -1.20 -19.88 19.19
N ASN A 230 -0.82 -20.93 18.48
CA ASN A 230 0.34 -20.94 17.59
C ASN A 230 0.06 -20.11 16.32
N VAL A 231 -1.11 -20.30 15.72
CA VAL A 231 -1.55 -19.55 14.53
C VAL A 231 -1.74 -18.07 14.84
N ALA A 232 -2.22 -17.73 16.05
CA ALA A 232 -2.38 -16.34 16.48
C ALA A 232 -1.05 -15.59 16.54
N VAL A 233 0.04 -16.23 16.98
CA VAL A 233 1.38 -15.60 16.99
C VAL A 233 1.80 -15.20 15.57
N ILE A 234 1.63 -16.11 14.60
CA ILE A 234 2.00 -15.84 13.21
C ILE A 234 1.15 -14.70 12.63
N CYS A 235 -0.16 -14.73 12.89
CA CYS A 235 -1.07 -13.68 12.43
C CYS A 235 -0.76 -12.31 13.05
N GLN A 236 -0.45 -12.28 14.35
CA GLN A 236 -0.06 -11.05 15.05
C GLN A 236 1.23 -10.48 14.48
N PHE A 237 2.23 -11.32 14.21
CA PHE A 237 3.47 -10.89 13.58
C PHE A 237 3.24 -10.33 12.18
N ALA A 238 2.43 -11.01 11.35
CA ALA A 238 2.10 -10.56 10.00
C ALA A 238 1.37 -9.21 9.98
N MET A 239 0.48 -8.97 10.94
CA MET A 239 -0.41 -7.80 10.95
C MET A 239 0.08 -6.63 11.79
N CYS A 240 1.09 -6.79 12.64
CA CYS A 240 1.59 -5.70 13.49
C CYS A 240 2.33 -4.62 12.70
N LEU A 241 2.86 -4.95 11.51
CA LEU A 241 3.56 -4.00 10.66
C LEU A 241 2.56 -3.27 9.75
N PRO A 242 2.46 -1.93 9.84
CA PRO A 242 1.59 -1.17 8.96
C PRO A 242 2.11 -1.22 7.52
N GLY A 243 1.20 -1.37 6.55
CA GLY A 243 1.54 -1.40 5.12
C GLY A 243 1.80 -0.03 4.50
N THR A 244 1.75 1.04 5.29
CA THR A 244 2.05 2.41 4.84
C THR A 244 2.75 3.20 5.93
N ASN A 245 3.56 4.18 5.51
CA ASN A 245 4.14 5.19 6.40
C ASN A 245 3.11 6.23 6.87
N ALA A 246 1.84 6.18 6.43
CA ALA A 246 0.83 7.21 6.71
C ALA A 246 0.60 7.44 8.22
N SER A 247 0.75 6.39 9.05
CA SER A 247 0.69 6.52 10.51
C SER A 247 1.85 7.36 11.05
N VAL A 248 3.05 7.17 10.51
CA VAL A 248 4.26 7.93 10.87
C VAL A 248 4.18 9.37 10.33
N GLU A 249 3.73 9.55 9.09
CA GLU A 249 3.53 10.87 8.50
C GLU A 249 2.52 11.70 9.31
N ARG A 250 1.46 11.06 9.84
CA ARG A 250 0.52 11.74 10.75
C ARG A 250 1.21 12.23 12.01
N ILE A 251 2.11 11.44 12.59
CA ILE A 251 2.91 11.84 13.76
C ILE A 251 3.81 13.02 13.41
N PHE A 252 4.50 13.00 12.28
CA PHE A 252 5.34 14.12 11.84
C PHE A 252 4.54 15.39 11.54
N SER A 253 3.36 15.27 10.93
CA SER A 253 2.45 16.40 10.76
C SER A 253 2.02 16.97 12.11
N LEU A 254 1.69 16.12 13.08
CA LEU A 254 1.34 16.54 14.44
C LEU A 254 2.50 17.26 15.12
N MET A 255 3.70 16.72 14.96
CA MET A 255 4.95 17.26 15.46
C MET A 255 5.19 18.66 14.90
N ASN A 256 5.11 18.83 13.58
CA ASN A 256 5.28 20.13 12.92
C ASN A 256 4.23 21.17 13.35
N ASN A 257 2.98 20.74 13.59
CA ASN A 257 1.94 21.65 14.10
C ASN A 257 2.18 22.08 15.55
N THR A 258 2.75 21.19 16.37
CA THR A 258 2.98 21.44 17.81
C THR A 258 4.30 22.18 18.05
N TRP A 259 5.30 21.87 17.24
CA TRP A 259 6.67 22.37 17.30
C TRP A 259 6.92 23.34 16.15
N THR A 260 6.42 24.57 16.31
CA THR A 260 6.72 25.68 15.39
C THR A 260 7.76 26.61 16.03
N ASN A 261 8.73 27.04 15.22
CA ASN A 261 9.83 27.93 15.64
C ASN A 261 9.36 29.24 16.29
N GLU A 262 8.11 29.64 16.02
CA GLU A 262 7.52 30.92 16.41
C GLU A 262 6.74 30.86 17.73
N ARG A 263 6.29 29.68 18.20
CA ARG A 263 5.36 29.59 19.35
C ARG A 263 5.87 28.79 20.54
N ASN A 264 6.68 27.74 20.36
CA ASN A 264 6.94 26.78 21.43
C ASN A 264 8.35 26.15 21.35
N ARG A 265 9.29 26.63 22.20
CA ARG A 265 10.58 25.96 22.44
C ARG A 265 10.43 24.78 23.39
N LEU A 266 9.49 23.88 23.11
CA LEU A 266 9.30 22.68 23.93
C LEU A 266 10.55 21.80 23.83
N GLY A 267 10.99 21.27 24.97
CA GLY A 267 12.04 20.25 24.99
C GLY A 267 11.58 18.98 24.25
N LEU A 268 12.55 18.24 23.71
CA LEU A 268 12.28 17.03 22.93
C LEU A 268 11.46 15.99 23.73
N GLU A 269 11.76 15.80 25.00
CA GLU A 269 11.05 14.85 25.86
C GLU A 269 9.60 15.26 26.14
N THR A 270 9.35 16.56 26.32
CA THR A 270 7.98 17.09 26.45
C THR A 270 7.20 16.93 25.16
N LEU A 271 7.83 17.16 24.01
CA LEU A 271 7.22 16.96 22.70
C LEU A 271 6.86 15.49 22.48
N LYS A 272 7.79 14.55 22.77
CA LYS A 272 7.52 13.10 22.71
C LYS A 272 6.35 12.70 23.59
N ALA A 273 6.35 13.13 24.85
CA ALA A 273 5.27 12.81 25.79
C ALA A 273 3.92 13.32 25.27
N LEU A 274 3.86 14.56 24.77
CA LEU A 274 2.65 15.16 24.21
C LEU A 274 2.15 14.38 22.97
N LEU A 275 3.06 14.02 22.07
CA LEU A 275 2.73 13.22 20.89
C LEU A 275 2.21 11.83 21.27
N ILE A 276 2.87 11.14 22.21
CA ILE A 276 2.43 9.81 22.70
C ILE A 276 1.03 9.90 23.30
N THR A 277 0.77 10.88 24.18
CA THR A 277 -0.56 11.09 24.75
C THR A 277 -1.58 11.36 23.64
N ARG A 278 -1.28 12.27 22.71
CA ARG A 278 -2.25 12.65 21.67
C ARG A 278 -2.53 11.56 20.64
N VAL A 279 -1.57 10.68 20.37
CA VAL A 279 -1.72 9.58 19.40
C VAL A 279 -2.44 8.38 20.00
N ASN A 280 -2.28 8.12 21.31
CA ASN A 280 -2.88 6.96 21.97
C ASN A 280 -4.26 7.22 22.60
N PHE A 281 -4.70 8.48 22.65
CA PHE A 281 -5.99 8.84 23.22
C PHE A 281 -6.81 9.63 22.19
N ASP A 282 -7.92 9.04 21.74
CA ASP A 282 -8.77 9.60 20.67
C ASP A 282 -9.61 10.80 21.14
N GLY A 283 -9.80 10.98 22.46
CA GLY A 283 -10.58 12.10 23.00
C GLY A 283 -10.28 12.44 24.46
N CYS A 284 -10.51 13.70 24.83
CA CYS A 284 -10.34 14.19 26.21
C CYS A 284 -11.26 13.46 27.20
N SER A 285 -12.47 13.10 26.78
CA SER A 285 -13.43 12.38 27.62
C SER A 285 -12.98 10.95 27.93
N GLU A 286 -12.45 10.23 26.92
CA GLU A 286 -11.92 8.87 27.13
C GLU A 286 -10.64 8.92 27.97
N PHE A 287 -9.75 9.88 27.71
CA PHE A 287 -8.55 10.09 28.50
C PHE A 287 -8.89 10.40 29.96
N HIS A 288 -9.86 11.27 30.19
CA HIS A 288 -10.35 11.60 31.54
C HIS A 288 -10.92 10.36 32.24
N ALA A 289 -11.78 9.58 31.56
CA ALA A 289 -12.33 8.35 32.13
C ALA A 289 -11.21 7.36 32.53
N ARG A 290 -10.23 7.12 31.65
CA ARG A 290 -9.08 6.25 31.95
C ARG A 290 -8.19 6.78 33.08
N LEU A 291 -8.07 8.10 33.22
CA LEU A 291 -7.32 8.74 34.30
C LEU A 291 -8.01 8.56 35.65
N VAL A 292 -9.33 8.77 35.70
CA VAL A 292 -10.14 8.65 36.92
C VAL A 292 -10.09 7.22 37.47
N ASP A 293 -10.18 6.23 36.58
CA ASP A 293 -10.14 4.81 36.96
C ASP A 293 -8.75 4.36 37.46
N ASN A 294 -7.67 5.08 37.10
CA ASN A 294 -6.31 4.72 37.47
C ASN A 294 -5.78 5.57 38.64
N HIS A 295 -6.22 5.23 39.85
CA HIS A 295 -5.79 5.90 41.09
C HIS A 295 -4.28 5.91 41.32
N SER A 296 -3.55 4.90 40.83
CA SER A 296 -2.08 4.84 40.96
C SER A 296 -1.39 5.91 40.11
N LEU A 297 -1.90 6.15 38.90
CA LEU A 297 -1.41 7.18 37.98
C LEU A 297 -1.75 8.57 38.51
N LEU A 298 -2.96 8.78 39.04
CA LEU A 298 -3.36 10.04 39.66
C LEU A 298 -2.44 10.41 40.84
N LYS A 299 -2.12 9.45 41.73
CA LYS A 299 -1.16 9.68 42.81
C LYS A 299 0.21 10.11 42.28
N LYS A 300 0.70 9.50 41.20
CA LYS A 300 1.96 9.89 40.55
C LYS A 300 1.91 11.30 39.94
N ILE A 301 0.81 11.66 39.28
CA ILE A 301 0.60 13.01 38.69
C ILE A 301 0.56 14.09 39.78
N HIS A 302 -0.07 13.79 40.93
CA HIS A 302 -0.09 14.70 42.08
C HIS A 302 1.21 14.71 42.87
N SER A 303 2.09 13.72 42.70
CA SER A 303 3.38 13.66 43.40
C SER A 303 4.39 14.68 42.85
N ASN A 304 5.34 15.07 43.70
CA ASN A 304 6.45 15.94 43.33
C ASN A 304 7.50 15.24 42.44
N MET A 305 7.36 13.93 42.17
CA MET A 305 8.29 13.18 41.31
C MET A 305 8.33 13.68 39.88
N LYS A 306 7.35 14.48 39.44
CA LYS A 306 7.33 15.11 38.12
C LYS A 306 8.29 16.30 37.96
N TYR A 307 8.88 16.76 39.07
CA TYR A 307 9.82 17.88 39.12
C TYR A 307 11.25 17.46 39.52
N ALA A 308 11.48 16.16 39.72
CA ALA A 308 12.79 15.57 39.98
C ALA A 308 13.38 15.01 38.67
#